data_AF-D3ARI0-F1
#
_entry.id   AF-D3ARI0-F1
#
_cell.length_a   1.000
_cell.length_b   1.000
_cell.length_c   1.000
_cell.angle_alpha   90.00
_cell.angle_beta   90.00
_cell.angle_gamma   90.00
#
_symmetry.space_group_name_H-M   'P 1'
#
loop_
_entity.id
_entity.type
_entity.pdbx_description
1 polymer ?
#
loop_
_entity_poly.entity_id
_entity_poly.type
_entity_poly.pdbx_seq_one_letter_code
_entity_poly.pdbx_strand_id
1 'polypeptide(L)'
;RENYRLQVQNGVPLGNGYYLRREPVAFEHRGNHDVTLAGGKGVACAAAAKNDYALAELAQRQFEWISGKNPFAESVMFGEGYDYCQEYAVLPGEMVGELGVGFATLDEHDSPFWPQVNTCVYKEVWIRSVLQWIWLASDLHGGAKISGIMPQKNGKVLFTNMDYGCIYELSVNSETGWYEGELPAGNYEICCCGQIKHMTLLASRSYRLDAPFYDYQIKARKEGNEVTLVIRTQGSGRARIKLNMINLTCCDFDREIILGEEIEIKGEIREARRPYYAVLIPDGKLEQIKEVYGR
;
A
#
# COMPACT_ATOMS: atom_id res chain seq x y z
N ARG A 1 -8.55 33.57 10.28
CA ARG A 1 -7.39 33.74 9.35
C ARG A 1 -6.06 33.52 10.07
N GLU A 2 -5.83 34.16 11.22
CA GLU A 2 -4.57 33.98 11.96
C GLU A 2 -4.40 32.57 12.55
N ASN A 3 -5.44 32.02 13.18
CA ASN A 3 -5.39 30.65 13.70
C ASN A 3 -5.10 29.60 12.61
N TYR A 4 -5.72 29.72 11.42
CA TYR A 4 -5.39 28.88 10.25
C TYR A 4 -3.90 28.95 9.88
N ARG A 5 -3.33 30.16 9.86
CA ARG A 5 -1.91 30.37 9.53
C ARG A 5 -1.00 29.68 10.54
N LEU A 6 -1.28 29.83 11.84
CA LEU A 6 -0.52 29.18 12.91
C LEU A 6 -0.60 27.66 12.82
N GLN A 7 -1.80 27.13 12.66
CA GLN A 7 -2.06 25.72 12.43
C GLN A 7 -1.22 25.14 11.28
N VAL A 8 -1.20 25.80 10.12
CA VAL A 8 -0.37 25.37 8.97
C VAL A 8 1.12 25.43 9.30
N GLN A 9 1.58 26.52 9.92
CA GLN A 9 3.00 26.75 10.17
C GLN A 9 3.60 25.88 11.29
N ASN A 10 2.78 25.35 12.17
CA ASN A 10 3.18 24.39 13.21
C ASN A 10 3.39 22.96 12.68
N GLY A 11 3.11 22.72 11.40
CA GLY A 11 3.51 21.48 10.71
C GLY A 11 5.01 21.41 10.41
N VAL A 12 5.44 20.28 9.88
CA VAL A 12 6.83 20.06 9.46
C VAL A 12 7.14 20.92 8.21
N PRO A 13 8.09 21.86 8.26
CA PRO A 13 8.41 22.71 7.11
C PRO A 13 9.08 21.90 6.00
N LEU A 14 8.55 22.01 4.78
CA LEU A 14 9.10 21.39 3.57
C LEU A 14 9.91 22.39 2.71
N GLY A 15 9.97 23.66 3.13
CA GLY A 15 10.55 24.77 2.37
C GLY A 15 9.56 25.44 1.42
N ASN A 16 9.93 26.60 0.88
CA ASN A 16 9.11 27.40 -0.07
C ASN A 16 7.68 27.70 0.40
N GLY A 17 7.46 27.80 1.72
CA GLY A 17 6.13 28.07 2.30
C GLY A 17 5.19 26.85 2.35
N TYR A 18 5.69 25.64 2.08
CA TYR A 18 4.94 24.39 2.23
C TYR A 18 5.22 23.73 3.58
N TYR A 19 4.18 23.13 4.16
CA TYR A 19 4.22 22.44 5.45
C TYR A 19 3.48 21.12 5.35
N LEU A 20 4.04 20.06 5.94
CA LEU A 20 3.39 18.77 6.10
C LEU A 20 2.81 18.67 7.51
N ARG A 21 1.53 18.38 7.61
CA ARG A 21 0.84 18.16 8.88
C ARG A 21 0.46 16.71 9.08
N ARG A 22 0.47 16.28 10.35
CA ARG A 22 -0.10 14.99 10.77
C ARG A 22 -1.61 15.09 10.91
N GLU A 23 -2.08 16.17 11.53
CA GLU A 23 -3.51 16.44 11.72
C GLU A 23 -4.03 17.41 10.64
N PRO A 24 -5.24 17.20 10.10
CA PRO A 24 -5.93 18.18 9.28
C PRO A 24 -6.01 19.56 9.94
N VAL A 25 -6.06 20.61 9.12
CA VAL A 25 -6.30 21.97 9.64
C VAL A 25 -7.77 22.09 10.05
N ALA A 26 -8.01 22.32 11.34
CA ALA A 26 -9.34 22.46 11.89
C ALA A 26 -9.96 23.82 11.51
N PHE A 27 -11.22 23.79 11.07
CA PHE A 27 -12.04 24.97 10.81
C PHE A 27 -13.23 25.00 11.78
N GLU A 28 -14.45 24.77 11.29
CA GLU A 28 -15.68 24.70 12.10
C GLU A 28 -15.88 23.31 12.72
N HIS A 29 -15.63 22.27 11.94
CA HIS A 29 -15.58 20.88 12.42
C HIS A 29 -14.15 20.51 12.82
N ARG A 30 -14.02 19.73 13.89
CA ARG A 30 -12.71 19.38 14.45
C ARG A 30 -12.37 17.90 14.37
N GLY A 31 -13.35 16.98 14.37
CA GLY A 31 -13.06 15.57 14.26
C GLY A 31 -12.61 15.15 12.84
N ASN A 32 -11.61 14.27 12.78
CA ASN A 32 -10.85 14.01 11.55
C ASN A 32 -11.02 12.60 10.95
N HIS A 33 -11.84 11.71 11.50
CA HIS A 33 -11.93 10.31 11.05
C HIS A 33 -12.28 10.17 9.57
N ASP A 34 -13.26 10.94 9.08
CA ASP A 34 -13.63 10.90 7.66
C ASP A 34 -12.44 11.27 6.76
N VAL A 35 -11.71 12.33 7.09
CA VAL A 35 -10.57 12.81 6.29
C VAL A 35 -9.42 11.82 6.31
N THR A 36 -9.08 11.27 7.49
CA THR A 36 -7.97 10.33 7.63
C THR A 36 -8.30 8.98 6.98
N LEU A 37 -9.52 8.46 7.15
CA LEU A 37 -9.96 7.22 6.52
C LEU A 37 -10.11 7.37 5.00
N ALA A 38 -10.60 8.52 4.51
CA ALA A 38 -10.61 8.82 3.07
C ALA A 38 -9.19 8.86 2.49
N GLY A 39 -8.25 9.46 3.23
CA GLY A 39 -6.83 9.42 2.90
C GLY A 39 -6.29 7.99 2.85
N GLY A 40 -6.61 7.17 3.86
CA GLY A 40 -6.31 5.74 3.90
C GLY A 40 -6.83 5.00 2.68
N LYS A 41 -8.08 5.26 2.28
CA LYS A 41 -8.69 4.69 1.07
C LYS A 41 -7.95 5.10 -0.20
N GLY A 42 -7.58 6.37 -0.31
CA GLY A 42 -6.75 6.86 -1.43
C GLY A 42 -5.39 6.17 -1.49
N VAL A 43 -4.75 5.97 -0.34
CA VAL A 43 -3.46 5.26 -0.23
C VAL A 43 -3.62 3.77 -0.56
N ALA A 44 -4.68 3.10 -0.13
CA ALA A 44 -4.98 1.72 -0.50
C ALA A 44 -5.17 1.58 -2.02
N CYS A 45 -5.88 2.54 -2.65
CA CYS A 45 -6.01 2.60 -4.11
C CYS A 45 -4.66 2.80 -4.81
N ALA A 46 -3.78 3.64 -4.24
CA ALA A 46 -2.43 3.83 -4.77
C ALA A 46 -1.57 2.58 -4.60
N ALA A 47 -1.64 1.90 -3.46
CA ALA A 47 -0.97 0.61 -3.21
C ALA A 47 -1.39 -0.42 -4.25
N ALA A 48 -2.70 -0.51 -4.50
CA ALA A 48 -3.31 -1.37 -5.49
C ALA A 48 -2.81 -1.09 -6.93
N ALA A 49 -2.67 0.18 -7.30
CA ALA A 49 -2.24 0.61 -8.63
C ALA A 49 -0.73 0.48 -8.85
N LYS A 50 0.07 0.62 -7.78
CA LYS A 50 1.53 0.58 -7.79
C LYS A 50 2.10 -0.79 -7.38
N ASN A 51 1.24 -1.70 -6.95
CA ASN A 51 1.61 -2.98 -6.36
C ASN A 51 2.63 -2.82 -5.22
N ASP A 52 2.34 -1.88 -4.31
CA ASP A 52 3.28 -1.39 -3.29
C ASP A 52 2.78 -1.75 -1.88
N TYR A 53 3.51 -2.63 -1.20
CA TYR A 53 3.16 -3.06 0.15
C TYR A 53 3.32 -1.96 1.18
N ALA A 54 4.32 -1.07 1.05
CA ALA A 54 4.53 0.00 2.04
C ALA A 54 3.34 0.98 2.05
N LEU A 55 2.74 1.22 0.88
CA LEU A 55 1.49 1.98 0.80
C LEU A 55 0.31 1.20 1.40
N ALA A 56 0.19 -0.10 1.15
CA ALA A 56 -0.87 -0.91 1.76
C ALA A 56 -0.76 -0.96 3.29
N GLU A 57 0.46 -1.10 3.83
CA GLU A 57 0.75 -1.04 5.25
C GLU A 57 0.38 0.33 5.83
N LEU A 58 0.71 1.43 5.13
CA LEU A 58 0.33 2.78 5.56
C LEU A 58 -1.19 2.97 5.62
N ALA A 59 -1.93 2.37 4.68
CA ALA A 59 -3.38 2.36 4.70
C ALA A 59 -3.93 1.51 5.86
N GLN A 60 -3.32 0.34 6.13
CA GLN A 60 -3.68 -0.52 7.26
C GLN A 60 -3.48 0.18 8.61
N ARG A 61 -2.45 1.04 8.74
CA ARG A 61 -2.23 1.84 9.97
C ARG A 61 -3.42 2.73 10.33
N GLN A 62 -4.31 3.05 9.39
CA GLN A 62 -5.54 3.77 9.73
C GLN A 62 -6.51 2.91 10.56
N PHE A 63 -6.56 1.59 10.35
CA PHE A 63 -7.31 0.70 11.23
C PHE A 63 -6.68 0.60 12.60
N GLU A 64 -5.36 0.43 12.64
CA GLU A 64 -4.65 0.36 13.92
C GLU A 64 -4.88 1.63 14.74
N TRP A 65 -4.87 2.80 14.09
CA TRP A 65 -5.18 4.08 14.72
C TRP A 65 -6.57 4.09 15.37
N ILE A 66 -7.58 3.56 14.68
CA ILE A 66 -8.95 3.46 15.18
C ILE A 66 -9.04 2.44 16.34
N SER A 67 -8.40 1.28 16.22
CA SER A 67 -8.48 0.18 17.18
C SER A 67 -7.56 0.33 18.41
N GLY A 68 -6.86 1.47 18.56
CA GLY A 68 -6.12 1.78 19.79
C GLY A 68 -4.61 1.97 19.65
N LYS A 69 -4.02 1.82 18.45
CA LYS A 69 -2.62 2.22 18.17
C LYS A 69 -2.52 3.73 17.97
N ASN A 70 -3.00 4.46 18.96
CA ASN A 70 -3.01 5.91 19.04
C ASN A 70 -2.49 6.34 20.44
N PRO A 71 -2.15 7.62 20.66
CA PRO A 71 -1.58 8.09 21.91
C PRO A 71 -2.47 7.92 23.16
N PHE A 72 -3.74 7.60 22.98
CA PHE A 72 -4.72 7.44 24.06
C PHE A 72 -4.91 5.98 24.44
N ALA A 73 -4.32 5.03 23.69
CA ALA A 73 -4.43 3.59 23.90
C ALA A 73 -5.89 3.11 23.98
N GLU A 74 -6.78 3.81 23.27
CA GLU A 74 -8.23 3.63 23.31
C GLU A 74 -8.72 3.33 21.90
N SER A 75 -9.53 2.28 21.75
CA SER A 75 -10.29 2.10 20.52
C SER A 75 -11.36 3.19 20.42
N VAL A 76 -11.41 3.90 19.31
CA VAL A 76 -12.42 4.93 19.05
C VAL A 76 -13.60 4.40 18.24
N MET A 77 -13.73 3.08 18.15
CA MET A 77 -14.89 2.39 17.60
C MET A 77 -15.64 1.72 18.74
N PHE A 78 -16.91 2.10 18.92
CA PHE A 78 -17.72 1.56 20.00
C PHE A 78 -17.89 0.04 19.85
N GLY A 79 -17.54 -0.72 20.90
CA GLY A 79 -17.69 -2.19 20.90
C GLY A 79 -16.60 -2.96 20.14
N GLU A 80 -15.55 -2.31 19.64
CA GLU A 80 -14.37 -2.93 19.03
C GLU A 80 -13.12 -2.61 19.85
N GLY A 81 -12.20 -3.57 20.01
CA GLY A 81 -10.98 -3.37 20.79
C GLY A 81 -11.23 -3.22 22.30
N TYR A 82 -10.41 -2.36 22.94
CA TYR A 82 -10.43 -2.13 24.38
C TYR A 82 -10.57 -0.63 24.70
N ASP A 83 -11.05 -0.35 25.91
CA ASP A 83 -11.17 0.99 26.49
C ASP A 83 -11.97 2.01 25.66
N TYR A 84 -12.81 1.54 24.71
CA TYR A 84 -13.66 2.41 23.91
C TYR A 84 -14.61 3.23 24.78
N CYS A 85 -14.72 4.53 24.49
CA CYS A 85 -15.69 5.39 25.14
C CYS A 85 -17.06 5.37 24.45
N GLN A 86 -18.07 5.86 25.17
CA GLN A 86 -19.39 6.13 24.60
C GLN A 86 -19.31 7.26 23.60
N GLU A 87 -20.05 7.11 22.51
CA GLU A 87 -20.15 8.11 21.46
C GLU A 87 -21.34 9.05 21.72
N TYR A 88 -21.38 10.18 21.02
CA TYR A 88 -22.53 11.09 21.06
C TYR A 88 -23.61 10.53 20.14
N ALA A 89 -24.39 9.58 20.66
CA ALA A 89 -25.42 8.84 19.92
C ALA A 89 -26.82 9.06 20.53
N VAL A 90 -27.38 10.28 20.37
CA VAL A 90 -28.65 10.67 21.05
C VAL A 90 -29.85 9.80 20.63
N LEU A 91 -29.97 9.50 19.33
CA LEU A 91 -30.96 8.58 18.77
C LEU A 91 -30.30 7.89 17.57
N PRO A 92 -30.17 6.55 17.55
CA PRO A 92 -30.92 5.55 18.34
C PRO A 92 -30.30 5.14 19.70
N GLY A 93 -29.18 5.72 20.13
CA GLY A 93 -28.34 5.18 21.21
C GLY A 93 -27.08 4.53 20.68
N GLU A 94 -26.23 4.01 21.57
CA GLU A 94 -24.96 3.38 21.19
C GLU A 94 -25.16 2.16 20.29
N MET A 95 -24.30 2.03 19.28
CA MET A 95 -24.31 0.93 18.32
C MET A 95 -22.91 0.36 18.13
N VAL A 96 -22.78 -0.96 18.25
CA VAL A 96 -21.51 -1.64 18.00
C VAL A 96 -21.02 -1.36 16.58
N GLY A 97 -19.77 -0.93 16.45
CA GLY A 97 -19.11 -0.57 15.20
C GLY A 97 -19.30 0.89 14.79
N GLU A 98 -19.94 1.72 15.62
CA GLU A 98 -20.07 3.14 15.31
C GLU A 98 -18.76 3.91 15.54
N LEU A 99 -18.61 5.00 14.78
CA LEU A 99 -17.47 5.90 14.84
C LEU A 99 -17.97 7.34 14.96
N GLY A 100 -17.43 8.07 15.92
CA GLY A 100 -17.58 9.51 16.01
C GLY A 100 -16.95 10.27 14.84
N VAL A 101 -17.14 11.60 14.84
CA VAL A 101 -16.44 12.55 13.95
C VAL A 101 -14.92 12.35 14.03
N GLY A 102 -14.41 12.04 15.22
CA GLY A 102 -13.07 11.56 15.48
C GLY A 102 -12.13 12.53 16.18
N PHE A 103 -10.85 12.16 16.22
CA PHE A 103 -9.79 12.99 16.82
C PHE A 103 -9.82 14.42 16.30
N ALA A 104 -9.73 15.37 17.23
CA ALA A 104 -9.54 16.76 16.91
C ALA A 104 -8.08 17.14 16.86
N THR A 105 -7.78 18.29 16.28
CA THR A 105 -6.47 18.94 16.44
C THR A 105 -6.40 19.66 17.78
N LEU A 106 -5.31 19.51 18.52
CA LEU A 106 -5.04 20.24 19.74
C LEU A 106 -4.70 21.71 19.42
N ASP A 107 -5.71 22.57 19.41
CA ASP A 107 -5.58 24.00 19.09
C ASP A 107 -4.75 24.24 17.80
N GLU A 108 -3.68 25.04 17.87
CA GLU A 108 -2.77 25.23 16.74
C GLU A 108 -1.68 24.15 16.60
N HIS A 109 -1.60 23.20 17.53
CA HIS A 109 -0.55 22.17 17.53
C HIS A 109 -0.82 21.09 16.48
N ASP A 110 0.24 20.54 15.91
CA ASP A 110 0.16 19.38 15.01
C ASP A 110 0.12 18.07 15.82
N SER A 111 -0.92 17.93 16.64
CA SER A 111 -1.10 16.81 17.57
C SER A 111 -2.58 16.49 17.78
N PRO A 112 -2.92 15.20 17.99
CA PRO A 112 -4.31 14.79 18.19
C PRO A 112 -4.83 15.24 19.56
N PHE A 113 -6.14 15.44 19.63
CA PHE A 113 -6.91 15.80 20.81
C PHE A 113 -8.14 14.91 20.92
N TRP A 114 -8.22 14.16 22.02
CA TRP A 114 -9.33 13.24 22.33
C TRP A 114 -9.78 13.40 23.78
N PRO A 115 -10.70 14.34 24.04
CA PRO A 115 -11.20 14.56 25.40
C PRO A 115 -12.29 13.55 25.76
N GLN A 116 -12.36 13.22 27.06
CA GLN A 116 -13.31 12.23 27.57
C GLN A 116 -14.77 12.70 27.58
N VAL A 117 -15.01 14.02 27.60
CA VAL A 117 -16.37 14.58 27.61
C VAL A 117 -17.13 14.20 26.34
N ASN A 118 -18.35 13.69 26.49
CA ASN A 118 -19.15 13.25 25.35
C ASN A 118 -19.87 14.45 24.71
N THR A 119 -19.38 14.91 23.56
CA THR A 119 -19.94 16.07 22.84
C THR A 119 -19.94 15.85 21.33
N CYS A 120 -20.81 16.59 20.64
CA CYS A 120 -21.02 16.43 19.21
C CYS A 120 -19.83 16.82 18.30
N VAL A 121 -18.78 17.44 18.84
CA VAL A 121 -17.66 17.96 18.02
C VAL A 121 -16.73 16.84 17.52
N TYR A 122 -16.53 15.80 18.33
CA TYR A 122 -15.62 14.69 18.05
C TYR A 122 -16.28 13.32 18.28
N LYS A 123 -17.31 13.22 19.13
CA LYS A 123 -18.01 11.95 19.42
C LYS A 123 -19.33 11.78 18.66
N GLU A 124 -19.82 12.79 17.94
CA GLU A 124 -21.07 12.61 17.16
C GLU A 124 -20.89 11.51 16.12
N VAL A 125 -21.76 10.51 16.20
CA VAL A 125 -21.71 9.36 15.30
C VAL A 125 -22.03 9.81 13.89
N TRP A 126 -21.07 9.62 12.98
CA TRP A 126 -21.21 10.01 11.58
C TRP A 126 -21.13 8.78 10.69
N ILE A 127 -22.23 8.53 9.95
CA ILE A 127 -22.34 7.41 9.00
C ILE A 127 -21.15 7.38 8.04
N ARG A 128 -20.68 8.55 7.61
CA ARG A 128 -19.58 8.66 6.65
C ARG A 128 -18.28 8.05 7.19
N SER A 129 -17.92 8.28 8.46
CA SER A 129 -16.72 7.70 9.07
C SER A 129 -16.75 6.16 9.01
N VAL A 130 -17.90 5.57 9.38
CA VAL A 130 -18.11 4.11 9.33
C VAL A 130 -18.05 3.60 7.89
N LEU A 131 -18.66 4.29 6.93
CA LEU A 131 -18.60 3.90 5.52
C LEU A 131 -17.17 3.94 4.96
N GLN A 132 -16.37 4.95 5.32
CA GLN A 132 -14.97 5.01 4.89
C GLN A 132 -14.16 3.85 5.49
N TRP A 133 -14.39 3.53 6.76
CA TRP A 133 -13.75 2.38 7.41
C TRP A 133 -14.08 1.08 6.69
N ILE A 134 -15.36 0.82 6.38
CA ILE A 134 -15.79 -0.38 5.64
C ILE A 134 -15.21 -0.38 4.22
N TRP A 135 -15.16 0.78 3.55
CA TRP A 135 -14.65 0.87 2.19
C TRP A 135 -13.14 0.66 2.11
N LEU A 136 -12.41 1.11 3.13
CA LEU A 136 -11.00 0.77 3.31
C LEU A 136 -10.85 -0.72 3.62
N ALA A 137 -11.74 -1.31 4.43
CA ALA A 137 -11.66 -2.72 4.81
C ALA A 137 -11.84 -3.62 3.59
N SER A 138 -12.69 -3.22 2.64
CA SER A 138 -12.84 -3.94 1.36
C SER A 138 -11.53 -4.09 0.58
N ASP A 139 -10.55 -3.19 0.74
CA ASP A 139 -9.26 -3.27 0.04
C ASP A 139 -8.19 -4.05 0.81
N LEU A 140 -8.36 -4.19 2.13
CA LEU A 140 -7.30 -4.61 3.05
C LEU A 140 -7.68 -5.79 3.96
N HIS A 141 -8.92 -6.25 3.94
CA HIS A 141 -9.38 -7.37 4.76
C HIS A 141 -8.73 -8.69 4.34
N GLY A 142 -8.46 -9.53 5.33
CA GLY A 142 -7.88 -10.86 5.13
C GLY A 142 -6.47 -10.81 4.54
N GLY A 143 -6.04 -11.94 3.99
CA GLY A 143 -4.77 -12.10 3.30
C GLY A 143 -4.89 -12.04 1.77
N ALA A 144 -3.74 -12.18 1.14
CA ALA A 144 -3.61 -12.51 -0.26
C ALA A 144 -3.97 -13.99 -0.49
N LYS A 145 -4.96 -14.24 -1.34
CA LYS A 145 -5.36 -15.59 -1.77
C LYS A 145 -4.43 -16.05 -2.88
N ILE A 146 -3.77 -17.17 -2.70
CA ILE A 146 -2.80 -17.72 -3.64
C ILE A 146 -3.34 -19.02 -4.20
N SER A 147 -3.17 -19.22 -5.50
CA SER A 147 -3.38 -20.51 -6.14
C SER A 147 -2.37 -20.72 -7.28
N GLY A 148 -2.09 -21.97 -7.63
CA GLY A 148 -1.24 -22.28 -8.77
C GLY A 148 -1.13 -23.77 -9.04
N ILE A 149 -0.48 -24.12 -10.15
CA ILE A 149 -0.12 -25.48 -10.51
C ILE A 149 1.40 -25.58 -10.64
N MET A 150 1.96 -26.61 -10.01
CA MET A 150 3.36 -26.98 -10.10
C MET A 150 3.55 -28.20 -11.00
N PRO A 151 4.53 -28.19 -11.93
CA PRO A 151 4.87 -29.35 -12.75
C PRO A 151 5.33 -30.55 -11.91
N GLN A 152 6.10 -30.29 -10.85
CA GLN A 152 6.51 -31.32 -9.92
C GLN A 152 5.37 -31.60 -8.95
N LYS A 153 4.78 -32.79 -9.09
CA LYS A 153 3.78 -33.30 -8.17
C LYS A 153 4.45 -33.72 -6.86
N ASN A 154 3.77 -33.48 -5.74
CA ASN A 154 4.19 -33.90 -4.40
C ASN A 154 5.40 -33.12 -3.84
N GLY A 155 5.15 -31.86 -3.44
CA GLY A 155 6.16 -30.93 -2.92
C GLY A 155 5.54 -29.79 -2.11
N LYS A 156 6.31 -28.73 -1.88
CA LYS A 156 5.86 -27.52 -1.18
C LYS A 156 6.27 -26.27 -1.94
N VAL A 157 5.46 -25.22 -1.83
CA VAL A 157 5.82 -23.86 -2.24
C VAL A 157 6.10 -23.07 -0.97
N LEU A 158 7.31 -22.54 -0.85
CA LEU A 158 7.74 -21.77 0.31
C LEU A 158 7.60 -20.27 0.00
N PHE A 159 7.02 -19.54 0.94
CA PHE A 159 6.84 -18.10 0.88
C PHE A 159 7.56 -17.49 2.09
N THR A 160 8.71 -16.88 1.85
CA THR A 160 9.47 -16.17 2.88
C THR A 160 9.11 -14.69 2.81
N ASN A 161 8.44 -14.17 3.84
CA ASN A 161 8.19 -12.74 3.98
C ASN A 161 9.52 -12.01 4.21
N MET A 162 9.84 -11.05 3.36
CA MET A 162 11.12 -10.36 3.35
C MET A 162 11.24 -9.26 4.42
N ASP A 163 10.12 -8.82 4.99
CA ASP A 163 10.09 -7.74 5.99
C ASP A 163 10.34 -8.28 7.41
N TYR A 164 9.80 -9.47 7.73
CA TYR A 164 9.89 -10.07 9.07
C TYR A 164 10.57 -11.46 9.10
N GLY A 165 10.88 -12.05 7.94
CA GLY A 165 11.54 -13.36 7.84
C GLY A 165 10.65 -14.57 8.11
N CYS A 166 9.33 -14.38 8.30
CA CYS A 166 8.39 -15.47 8.50
C CYS A 166 8.25 -16.33 7.24
N ILE A 167 8.25 -17.65 7.39
CA ILE A 167 8.12 -18.61 6.30
C ILE A 167 6.74 -19.26 6.36
N TYR A 168 6.03 -19.25 5.24
CA TYR A 168 4.75 -19.92 5.05
C TYR A 168 4.90 -21.03 4.01
N GLU A 169 4.29 -22.17 4.25
CA GLU A 169 4.39 -23.34 3.37
C GLU A 169 3.01 -23.71 2.84
N LEU A 170 2.90 -23.82 1.50
CA LEU A 170 1.70 -24.36 0.86
C LEU A 170 2.02 -25.73 0.24
N SER A 171 1.25 -26.75 0.63
CA SER A 171 1.39 -28.11 0.13
C SER A 171 0.88 -28.24 -1.29
N VAL A 172 1.64 -28.91 -2.14
CA VAL A 172 1.27 -29.20 -3.54
C VAL A 172 0.55 -30.55 -3.60
N ASN A 173 -0.65 -30.57 -4.17
CA ASN A 173 -1.43 -31.77 -4.40
C ASN A 173 -0.63 -32.77 -5.28
N SER A 174 -0.54 -34.01 -4.82
CA SER A 174 0.26 -35.07 -5.45
C SER A 174 -0.30 -35.60 -6.76
N GLU A 175 -1.59 -35.39 -7.05
CA GLU A 175 -2.26 -35.87 -8.25
C GLU A 175 -2.33 -34.77 -9.32
N THR A 176 -2.69 -33.56 -8.91
CA THR A 176 -2.99 -32.45 -9.83
C THR A 176 -1.85 -31.43 -9.94
N GLY A 177 -0.92 -31.40 -8.97
CA GLY A 177 0.07 -30.32 -8.85
C GLY A 177 -0.52 -28.99 -8.34
N TRP A 178 -1.81 -28.96 -7.98
CA TRP A 178 -2.48 -27.77 -7.47
C TRP A 178 -2.00 -27.41 -6.06
N TYR A 179 -1.87 -26.12 -5.78
CA TYR A 179 -1.74 -25.60 -4.42
C TYR A 179 -2.56 -24.33 -4.27
N GLU A 180 -3.00 -24.07 -3.04
CA GLU A 180 -3.71 -22.84 -2.68
C GLU A 180 -3.52 -22.51 -1.20
N GLY A 181 -3.77 -21.26 -0.84
CA GLY A 181 -3.74 -20.80 0.54
C GLY A 181 -3.99 -19.31 0.65
N GLU A 182 -4.00 -18.81 1.87
CA GLU A 182 -4.12 -17.40 2.18
C GLU A 182 -2.91 -16.97 3.01
N LEU A 183 -2.22 -15.92 2.56
CA LEU A 183 -1.00 -15.39 3.18
C LEU A 183 -1.21 -13.93 3.58
N PRO A 184 -0.57 -13.44 4.65
CA PRO A 184 -0.58 -12.01 4.95
C PRO A 184 -0.10 -11.16 3.77
N ALA A 185 -0.53 -9.90 3.72
CA ALA A 185 0.07 -8.95 2.78
C ALA A 185 1.56 -8.72 3.13
N GLY A 186 2.40 -8.58 2.12
CA GLY A 186 3.83 -8.39 2.31
C GLY A 186 4.64 -8.55 1.03
N ASN A 187 5.95 -8.36 1.16
CA ASN A 187 6.90 -8.69 0.10
C ASN A 187 7.46 -10.11 0.34
N TYR A 188 7.42 -10.96 -0.69
CA TYR A 188 7.77 -12.37 -0.57
C TYR A 188 8.86 -12.79 -1.56
N GLU A 189 9.80 -13.58 -1.06
CA GLU A 189 10.58 -14.52 -1.87
C GLU A 189 9.82 -15.85 -1.91
N ILE A 190 9.52 -16.32 -3.11
CA ILE A 190 8.76 -17.55 -3.36
C ILE A 190 9.72 -18.57 -3.94
N CYS A 191 9.87 -19.71 -3.25
CA CYS A 191 10.78 -20.77 -3.66
C CYS A 191 10.03 -22.08 -3.88
N CYS A 192 10.22 -22.67 -5.07
CA CYS A 192 9.74 -24.02 -5.36
C CYS A 192 10.62 -24.67 -6.44
N CYS A 193 10.98 -25.94 -6.28
CA CYS A 193 11.72 -26.73 -7.28
C CYS A 193 13.04 -26.06 -7.76
N GLY A 194 13.73 -25.32 -6.88
CA GLY A 194 14.96 -24.59 -7.22
C GLY A 194 14.74 -23.29 -8.01
N GLN A 195 13.49 -22.89 -8.26
CA GLN A 195 13.13 -21.60 -8.83
C GLN A 195 12.80 -20.60 -7.72
N ILE A 196 13.19 -19.35 -7.94
CA ILE A 196 12.94 -18.22 -7.02
C ILE A 196 12.15 -17.15 -7.77
N LYS A 197 11.15 -16.55 -7.11
CA LYS A 197 10.38 -15.40 -7.61
C LYS A 197 10.17 -14.38 -6.50
N HIS A 198 10.32 -13.10 -6.82
CA HIS A 198 10.01 -12.02 -5.89
C HIS A 198 8.67 -11.38 -6.24
N MET A 199 7.77 -11.31 -5.26
CA MET A 199 6.44 -10.75 -5.48
C MET A 199 5.92 -10.01 -4.27
N THR A 200 5.24 -8.90 -4.53
CA THR A 200 4.42 -8.21 -3.55
C THR A 200 3.04 -8.83 -3.56
N LEU A 201 2.57 -9.26 -2.39
CA LEU A 201 1.24 -9.77 -2.16
C LEU A 201 0.46 -8.73 -1.36
N LEU A 202 -0.56 -8.14 -1.95
CA LEU A 202 -1.51 -7.26 -1.25
C LEU A 202 -2.73 -8.05 -0.77
N ALA A 203 -3.31 -7.63 0.36
CA ALA A 203 -4.53 -8.20 0.96
C ALA A 203 -5.74 -8.09 0.03
N SER A 204 -6.79 -8.87 0.32
CA SER A 204 -8.06 -8.91 -0.43
C SER A 204 -7.93 -9.21 -1.94
N ARG A 205 -6.78 -9.73 -2.38
CA ARG A 205 -6.49 -10.04 -3.78
C ARG A 205 -6.23 -11.51 -3.99
N SER A 206 -6.47 -11.96 -5.22
CA SER A 206 -6.20 -13.32 -5.67
C SER A 206 -5.04 -13.33 -6.67
N TYR A 207 -4.08 -14.22 -6.45
CA TYR A 207 -2.91 -14.37 -7.29
C TYR A 207 -2.86 -15.78 -7.86
N ARG A 208 -2.61 -15.85 -9.17
CA ARG A 208 -2.38 -17.10 -9.89
C ARG A 208 -0.90 -17.26 -10.20
N LEU A 209 -0.26 -18.25 -9.58
CA LEU A 209 1.17 -18.50 -9.63
C LEU A 209 1.45 -19.91 -10.14
N ASP A 210 1.23 -20.10 -11.44
CA ASP A 210 1.64 -21.33 -12.12
C ASP A 210 3.15 -21.33 -12.36
N ALA A 211 3.79 -22.49 -12.22
CA ALA A 211 5.17 -22.68 -12.65
C ALA A 211 5.24 -22.95 -14.17
N PRO A 212 6.37 -22.64 -14.84
CA PRO A 212 7.62 -22.14 -14.26
C PRO A 212 7.52 -20.68 -13.78
N PHE A 213 8.26 -20.36 -12.73
CA PHE A 213 8.34 -19.00 -12.22
C PHE A 213 9.30 -18.14 -13.04
N TYR A 214 8.90 -16.87 -13.19
CA TYR A 214 9.68 -15.81 -13.82
C TYR A 214 9.79 -14.64 -12.87
N ASP A 215 10.97 -14.03 -12.80
CA ASP A 215 11.23 -12.85 -11.98
C ASP A 215 11.78 -11.70 -12.81
N TYR A 216 11.45 -10.48 -12.40
CA TYR A 216 11.80 -9.25 -13.09
C TYR A 216 12.37 -8.25 -12.09
N GLN A 217 13.54 -7.71 -12.42
CA GLN A 217 14.16 -6.61 -11.68
C GLN A 217 14.48 -5.48 -12.65
N ILE A 218 14.32 -4.24 -12.19
CA ILE A 218 14.70 -3.06 -12.94
C ILE A 218 15.49 -2.12 -12.01
N LYS A 219 16.57 -1.55 -12.53
CA LYS A 219 17.39 -0.54 -11.85
C LYS A 219 17.72 0.57 -12.84
N ALA A 220 17.86 1.80 -12.36
CA ALA A 220 18.42 2.90 -13.15
C ALA A 220 19.87 3.17 -12.74
N ARG A 221 20.70 3.47 -13.73
CA ARG A 221 22.02 4.11 -13.56
C ARG A 221 21.96 5.46 -14.26
N LYS A 222 22.47 6.51 -13.61
CA LYS A 222 22.47 7.88 -14.13
C LYS A 222 23.90 8.39 -14.25
N GLU A 223 24.23 8.93 -15.42
CA GLU A 223 25.51 9.58 -15.72
C GLU A 223 25.24 10.92 -16.38
N GLY A 224 25.36 12.02 -15.62
CA GLY A 224 24.92 13.33 -16.09
C GLY A 224 23.42 13.37 -16.39
N ASN A 225 23.06 13.59 -17.66
CA ASN A 225 21.66 13.56 -18.13
C ASN A 225 21.28 12.22 -18.78
N GLU A 226 22.23 11.29 -18.97
CA GLU A 226 21.96 9.96 -19.50
C GLU A 226 21.45 9.05 -18.37
N VAL A 227 20.38 8.31 -18.64
CA VAL A 227 19.82 7.29 -17.76
C VAL A 227 19.82 5.96 -18.52
N THR A 228 20.47 4.96 -17.93
CA THR A 228 20.42 3.57 -18.39
C THR A 228 19.53 2.76 -17.46
N LEU A 229 18.42 2.27 -17.99
CA LEU A 229 17.54 1.33 -17.31
C LEU A 229 18.02 -0.09 -17.60
N VAL A 230 18.39 -0.81 -16.55
CA VAL A 230 18.86 -2.20 -16.60
C VAL A 230 17.76 -3.10 -16.11
N ILE A 231 17.19 -3.90 -17.01
CA ILE A 231 16.17 -4.90 -16.72
C ILE A 231 16.84 -6.26 -16.66
N ARG A 232 16.71 -6.96 -15.54
CA ARG A 232 17.17 -8.34 -15.37
C ARG A 232 15.97 -9.25 -15.29
N THR A 233 16.00 -10.31 -16.07
CA THR A 233 14.97 -11.34 -16.04
C THR A 233 15.56 -12.67 -15.57
N GLN A 234 14.77 -13.45 -14.83
CA GLN A 234 15.13 -14.80 -14.42
C GLN A 234 14.05 -15.78 -14.90
N GLY A 235 14.48 -17.02 -15.17
CA GLY A 235 13.63 -18.09 -15.69
C GLY A 235 13.93 -18.39 -17.16
N SER A 236 13.03 -19.11 -17.82
CA SER A 236 13.20 -19.60 -19.20
C SER A 236 11.95 -19.42 -20.03
N GLY A 237 12.11 -19.24 -21.34
CA GLY A 237 11.00 -19.01 -22.26
C GLY A 237 10.93 -17.55 -22.70
N ARG A 238 9.73 -17.08 -23.02
CA ARG A 238 9.50 -15.74 -23.53
C ARG A 238 8.44 -15.02 -22.73
N ALA A 239 8.64 -13.72 -22.55
CA ALA A 239 7.68 -12.83 -21.94
C ALA A 239 7.59 -11.54 -22.74
N ARG A 240 6.43 -10.89 -22.71
CA ARG A 240 6.28 -9.56 -23.30
C ARG A 240 6.46 -8.51 -22.22
N ILE A 241 7.44 -7.62 -22.38
CA ILE A 241 7.64 -6.53 -21.43
C ILE A 241 7.26 -5.19 -22.07
N LYS A 242 6.49 -4.41 -21.32
CA LYS A 242 6.18 -3.02 -21.66
C LYS A 242 6.83 -2.08 -20.66
N LEU A 243 7.45 -1.00 -21.13
CA LEU A 243 8.04 0.05 -20.32
C LEU A 243 7.37 1.38 -20.63
N ASN A 244 6.68 1.94 -19.65
CA ASN A 244 6.15 3.30 -19.73
C ASN A 244 7.14 4.26 -19.05
N MET A 245 7.50 5.35 -19.73
CA MET A 245 8.50 6.29 -19.25
C MET A 245 7.96 7.72 -19.22
N ILE A 246 8.36 8.48 -18.20
CA ILE A 246 8.06 9.91 -18.06
C ILE A 246 9.39 10.65 -17.91
N ASN A 247 9.50 11.79 -18.61
CA ASN A 247 10.68 12.66 -18.62
C ASN A 247 11.98 11.99 -19.17
N LEU A 248 11.85 10.97 -20.01
CA LEU A 248 12.96 10.31 -20.72
C LEU A 248 12.75 10.35 -22.25
N THR A 249 13.80 10.58 -23.03
CA THR A 249 13.74 10.67 -24.52
C THR A 249 13.70 9.32 -25.24
N CYS A 250 13.86 8.19 -24.53
CA CYS A 250 13.85 6.87 -25.14
C CYS A 250 12.49 6.52 -25.79
N CYS A 251 12.52 5.68 -26.84
CA CYS A 251 11.34 5.12 -27.47
C CYS A 251 10.55 4.25 -26.47
N ASP A 252 9.22 4.26 -26.55
CA ASP A 252 8.39 3.30 -25.82
C ASP A 252 8.91 1.87 -26.09
N PHE A 253 9.12 1.10 -25.03
CA PHE A 253 9.63 -0.26 -25.14
C PHE A 253 8.48 -1.23 -24.91
N ASP A 254 8.01 -1.89 -25.96
CA ASP A 254 7.02 -2.96 -25.89
C ASP A 254 7.47 -4.10 -26.81
N ARG A 255 8.08 -5.14 -26.24
CA ARG A 255 8.68 -6.24 -27.00
C ARG A 255 8.57 -7.57 -26.28
N GLU A 256 8.53 -8.63 -27.07
CA GLU A 256 8.81 -9.98 -26.60
C GLU A 256 10.32 -10.14 -26.37
N ILE A 257 10.67 -10.71 -25.23
CA ILE A 257 12.06 -10.93 -24.80
C ILE A 257 12.26 -12.40 -24.42
N ILE A 258 13.50 -12.85 -24.47
CA ILE A 258 13.90 -14.15 -23.94
C ILE A 258 14.23 -13.95 -22.45
N LEU A 259 13.63 -14.77 -21.59
CA LEU A 259 13.90 -14.72 -20.16
C LEU A 259 15.28 -15.29 -19.84
N GLY A 260 15.93 -14.71 -18.82
CA GLY A 260 17.30 -15.04 -18.41
C GLY A 260 18.35 -14.05 -18.94
N GLU A 261 17.95 -13.06 -19.74
CA GLU A 261 18.83 -12.04 -20.28
C GLU A 261 18.74 -10.72 -19.49
N GLU A 262 19.82 -9.94 -19.56
CA GLU A 262 19.88 -8.54 -19.12
C GLU A 262 19.65 -7.64 -20.32
N ILE A 263 18.76 -6.65 -20.16
CA ILE A 263 18.38 -5.71 -21.21
C ILE A 263 18.70 -4.31 -20.72
N GLU A 264 19.47 -3.56 -21.51
CA GLU A 264 19.78 -2.17 -21.24
C GLU A 264 18.98 -1.25 -22.18
N ILE A 265 18.32 -0.27 -21.60
CA ILE A 265 17.56 0.75 -22.32
C ILE A 265 18.12 2.11 -21.92
N LYS A 266 18.69 2.82 -22.90
CA LYS A 266 19.28 4.14 -22.70
C LYS A 266 18.31 5.23 -23.09
N GLY A 267 18.28 6.30 -22.32
CA GLY A 267 17.55 7.52 -22.62
C GLY A 267 18.17 8.74 -21.94
N GLU A 268 17.71 9.92 -22.31
CA GLU A 268 18.16 11.18 -21.71
C GLU A 268 17.01 11.87 -20.99
N ILE A 269 17.32 12.56 -19.89
CA ILE A 269 16.34 13.33 -19.12
C ILE A 269 15.91 14.56 -19.95
N ARG A 270 14.60 14.68 -20.23
CA ARG A 270 14.06 15.81 -21.04
C ARG A 270 14.12 17.13 -20.29
N GLU A 271 13.73 17.13 -19.02
CA GLU A 271 13.68 18.29 -18.15
C GLU A 271 14.49 18.03 -16.87
N ALA A 272 15.70 18.60 -16.78
CA ALA A 272 16.65 18.34 -15.70
C ALA A 272 16.16 18.70 -14.28
N ARG A 273 15.14 19.56 -14.16
CA ARG A 273 14.54 19.95 -12.87
C ARG A 273 13.38 19.07 -12.45
N ARG A 274 12.91 18.17 -13.32
CA ARG A 274 11.82 17.24 -13.04
C ARG A 274 12.39 15.84 -12.80
N PRO A 275 11.80 15.06 -11.89
CA PRO A 275 12.16 13.66 -11.78
C PRO A 275 11.87 12.91 -13.07
N TYR A 276 12.57 11.80 -13.28
CA TYR A 276 12.21 10.80 -14.28
C TYR A 276 11.56 9.60 -13.62
N TYR A 277 10.76 8.89 -14.40
CA TYR A 277 10.01 7.74 -13.92
C TYR A 277 9.89 6.68 -15.00
N ALA A 278 10.05 5.42 -14.63
CA ALA A 278 9.87 4.28 -15.53
C ALA A 278 9.08 3.17 -14.84
N VAL A 279 8.10 2.59 -15.54
CA VAL A 279 7.27 1.47 -15.06
C VAL A 279 7.40 0.31 -16.03
N LEU A 280 8.00 -0.78 -15.55
CA LEU A 280 8.03 -2.07 -16.22
C LEU A 280 6.72 -2.82 -15.94
N ILE A 281 6.05 -3.28 -16.98
CA ILE A 281 4.81 -4.06 -16.94
C ILE A 281 5.06 -5.39 -17.67
N PRO A 282 5.36 -6.48 -16.93
CA PRO A 282 5.53 -7.80 -17.50
C PRO A 282 4.18 -8.43 -17.90
N ASP A 283 4.06 -8.93 -19.12
CA ASP A 283 2.88 -9.62 -19.69
C ASP A 283 1.55 -8.88 -19.51
N GLY A 284 1.58 -7.55 -19.36
CA GLY A 284 0.39 -6.75 -19.04
C GLY A 284 -0.17 -6.97 -17.62
N LYS A 285 0.54 -7.69 -16.76
CA LYS A 285 0.14 -8.04 -15.40
C LYS A 285 0.50 -6.93 -14.43
N LEU A 286 -0.52 -6.21 -13.94
CA LEU A 286 -0.33 -5.07 -13.05
C LEU A 286 0.18 -5.49 -11.65
N GLU A 287 -0.07 -6.71 -11.24
CA GLU A 287 0.46 -7.31 -10.01
C GLU A 287 1.95 -7.67 -10.08
N GLN A 288 2.61 -7.40 -11.20
CA GLN A 288 4.04 -7.64 -11.39
C GLN A 288 4.82 -6.38 -11.79
N ILE A 289 4.18 -5.20 -11.72
CA ILE A 289 4.85 -3.97 -12.10
C ILE A 289 6.08 -3.72 -11.25
N LYS A 290 7.10 -3.13 -11.87
CA LYS A 290 8.30 -2.65 -11.19
C LYS A 290 8.57 -1.23 -11.62
N GLU A 291 8.88 -0.38 -10.65
CA GLU A 291 9.02 1.05 -10.88
C GLU A 291 10.43 1.51 -10.58
N VAL A 292 10.89 2.51 -11.32
CA VAL A 292 12.11 3.23 -11.02
C VAL A 292 11.85 4.71 -11.08
N TYR A 293 12.29 5.40 -10.03
CA TYR A 293 12.22 6.84 -9.88
C TYR A 293 13.62 7.40 -9.66
N GLY A 294 13.90 8.57 -10.23
CA GLY A 294 15.12 9.31 -9.95
C GLY A 294 15.00 10.80 -10.25
N ARG A 295 16.00 11.56 -9.79
CA ARG A 295 16.16 13.00 -10.05
C ARG A 295 17.54 13.27 -10.62
#